data_AF-W5VYY1-F1
#
_entry.id   AF-W5VYY1-F1
#
_cell.length_a   1.000
_cell.length_b   1.000
_cell.length_c   1.000
_cell.angle_alpha   90.00
_cell.angle_beta   90.00
_cell.angle_gamma   90.00
#
_symmetry.space_group_name_H-M   'P 1'
#
loop_
_entity.id
_entity.type
_entity.pdbx_description
1 polymer ?
#
loop_
_entity_poly.entity_id
_entity_poly.type
_entity_poly.pdbx_seq_one_letter_code
_entity_poly.pdbx_strand_id
1 'polypeptide(L)'
;MTLATLGQGVGAIALYAVIGLVLMLIGFYVIDWTTPGKLSKLVRDGRPNAAAVTASGLLSVALIVLVAIYNSPAKLSEGIVSALVFGLIGIIVQVIAIRVFEFAMRIDIGALLAAEKFSPVSVVVAAAHLALGLVVAVAIS
;
A
#
# COMPACT_ATOMS: atom_id res chain seq x y z
N MET A 1 33.79 -10.28 -5.98
CA MET A 1 32.90 -9.94 -4.85
C MET A 1 33.62 -10.32 -3.56
N THR A 2 33.79 -9.39 -2.61
CA THR A 2 34.51 -9.65 -1.34
C THR A 2 33.53 -9.97 -0.22
N LEU A 3 34.00 -10.63 0.85
CA LEU A 3 33.16 -10.95 2.03
C LEU A 3 32.55 -9.67 2.65
N ALA A 4 33.29 -8.56 2.62
CA ALA A 4 32.83 -7.25 3.07
C ALA A 4 31.66 -6.71 2.21
N THR A 5 31.74 -6.82 0.88
CA THR A 5 30.64 -6.40 -0.01
C THR A 5 29.39 -7.29 0.14
N LEU A 6 29.58 -8.57 0.46
CA LEU A 6 28.48 -9.50 0.73
C LEU A 6 27.76 -9.13 2.04
N GLY A 7 28.52 -8.87 3.11
CA GLY A 7 27.95 -8.43 4.40
C GLY A 7 27.17 -7.12 4.30
N GLN A 8 27.67 -6.16 3.52
CA GLN A 8 26.94 -4.92 3.22
C GLN A 8 25.63 -5.16 2.47
N GLY A 9 25.64 -6.06 1.48
CA GLY A 9 24.43 -6.43 0.74
C GLY A 9 23.36 -7.07 1.64
N VAL A 10 23.75 -8.01 2.50
CA VAL A 10 22.83 -8.65 3.47
C VAL A 10 22.26 -7.61 4.45
N GLY A 11 23.10 -6.72 4.96
CA GLY A 11 22.65 -5.63 5.85
C GLY A 11 21.65 -4.69 5.18
N ALA A 12 21.88 -4.35 3.91
CA ALA A 12 20.95 -3.53 3.13
C ALA A 12 19.61 -4.23 2.93
N ILE A 13 19.59 -5.53 2.61
CA ILE A 13 18.34 -6.31 2.48
C ILE A 13 17.55 -6.28 3.78
N ALA A 14 18.19 -6.56 4.92
CA ALA A 14 17.52 -6.54 6.22
C ALA A 14 16.93 -5.17 6.53
N LEU A 15 17.68 -4.09 6.26
CA LEU A 15 17.23 -2.74 6.56
C LEU A 15 16.07 -2.30 5.65
N TYR A 16 16.17 -2.55 4.35
CA TYR A 16 15.06 -2.26 3.43
C TYR A 16 13.83 -3.14 3.70
N ALA A 17 13.99 -4.37 4.19
CA ALA A 17 12.87 -5.20 4.62
C ALA A 17 12.14 -4.60 5.84
N VAL A 18 12.89 -4.08 6.82
CA VAL A 18 12.31 -3.37 7.97
C VAL A 18 11.59 -2.10 7.53
N ILE A 19 12.24 -1.27 6.69
CA ILE A 19 11.63 -0.04 6.17
C ILE A 19 10.37 -0.35 5.37
N GLY A 20 10.43 -1.35 4.49
CA GLY A 20 9.29 -1.80 3.71
C GLY A 20 8.14 -2.26 4.60
N LEU A 21 8.42 -3.07 5.64
CA LEU A 21 7.41 -3.48 6.61
C LEU A 21 6.78 -2.28 7.33
N VAL A 22 7.58 -1.32 7.78
CA VAL A 22 7.08 -0.11 8.45
C VAL A 22 6.15 0.67 7.53
N LEU A 23 6.55 0.91 6.28
CA LEU A 23 5.73 1.62 5.30
C LEU A 23 4.45 0.85 4.97
N MET A 24 4.53 -0.47 4.84
CA MET A 24 3.36 -1.34 4.63
C MET A 24 2.36 -1.24 5.78
N LEU A 25 2.83 -1.26 7.03
CA LEU A 25 1.98 -1.10 8.22
C LEU A 25 1.34 0.29 8.24
N ILE A 26 2.10 1.35 7.95
CA ILE A 26 1.58 2.72 7.86
C ILE A 26 0.49 2.79 6.79
N GLY A 27 0.76 2.31 5.57
CA GLY A 27 -0.21 2.32 4.49
C GLY A 27 -1.48 1.56 4.83
N PHE A 28 -1.37 0.39 5.45
CA PHE A 28 -2.52 -0.36 5.94
C PHE A 28 -3.36 0.45 6.94
N TYR A 29 -2.73 1.04 7.96
CA TYR A 29 -3.46 1.81 8.98
C TYR A 29 -4.08 3.10 8.42
N VAL A 30 -3.41 3.76 7.48
CA VAL A 30 -3.96 4.94 6.80
C VAL A 30 -5.20 4.55 5.99
N ILE A 31 -5.18 3.41 5.28
CA ILE A 31 -6.35 2.89 4.57
C ILE A 31 -7.46 2.50 5.57
N ASP A 32 -7.13 1.78 6.65
CA ASP A 32 -8.09 1.35 7.68
C ASP A 32 -8.81 2.54 8.32
N TRP A 33 -8.09 3.61 8.66
CA TRP A 33 -8.66 4.79 9.31
C TRP A 33 -9.49 5.65 8.39
N THR A 34 -9.13 5.71 7.11
CA THR A 34 -9.89 6.49 6.12
C THR A 34 -11.10 5.72 5.59
N THR A 35 -11.24 4.43 5.89
CA THR A 35 -12.29 3.55 5.39
C THR A 35 -13.43 3.39 6.42
N PRO A 36 -14.69 3.66 6.06
CA PRO A 36 -15.85 3.44 6.92
C PRO A 36 -16.00 1.98 7.38
N GLY A 37 -16.16 1.80 8.70
CA GLY A 37 -16.22 0.48 9.34
C GLY A 37 -14.83 -0.12 9.43
N LYS A 38 -14.28 -0.23 10.64
CA LYS A 38 -12.90 -0.70 10.92
C LYS A 38 -12.53 -1.89 10.01
N LEU A 39 -11.78 -1.63 8.94
CA LEU A 39 -11.48 -2.58 7.87
C LEU A 39 -10.76 -3.81 8.43
N SER A 40 -9.81 -3.58 9.34
CA SER A 40 -9.11 -4.61 10.11
C SER A 40 -10.06 -5.55 10.86
N LYS A 41 -11.15 -5.03 11.42
CA LYS A 41 -12.20 -5.84 12.06
C LYS A 41 -13.01 -6.61 11.01
N LEU A 42 -13.44 -5.95 9.93
CA LEU A 42 -14.24 -6.58 8.88
C LEU A 42 -13.50 -7.76 8.21
N VAL A 43 -12.20 -7.63 8.00
CA VAL A 43 -11.36 -8.73 7.51
C VAL A 43 -11.30 -9.89 8.52
N ARG A 44 -11.12 -9.61 9.80
CA ARG A 44 -11.13 -10.62 10.88
C ARG A 44 -12.48 -11.32 11.02
N ASP A 45 -13.56 -10.56 10.80
CA ASP A 45 -14.94 -11.06 10.81
C ASP A 45 -15.29 -11.85 9.53
N GLY A 46 -14.34 -12.04 8.61
CA GLY A 46 -14.51 -12.87 7.42
C GLY A 46 -15.37 -12.22 6.33
N ARG A 47 -15.51 -10.88 6.31
CA ARG A 47 -16.28 -10.18 5.28
C ARG A 47 -15.56 -10.27 3.92
N PRO A 48 -16.16 -10.89 2.89
CA PRO A 48 -15.43 -11.24 1.66
C PRO A 48 -15.00 -10.02 0.86
N ASN A 49 -15.83 -8.97 0.83
CA ASN A 49 -15.51 -7.73 0.12
C ASN A 49 -14.40 -6.95 0.84
N ALA A 50 -14.41 -6.94 2.18
CA ALA A 50 -13.35 -6.34 2.97
C ALA A 50 -12.01 -7.04 2.73
N ALA A 51 -12.00 -8.37 2.68
CA ALA A 51 -10.79 -9.14 2.37
C ALA A 51 -10.24 -8.81 0.97
N ALA A 52 -11.11 -8.78 -0.06
CA ALA A 52 -10.71 -8.50 -1.43
C ALA A 52 -10.13 -7.07 -1.60
N VAL A 53 -10.83 -6.06 -1.07
CA VAL A 53 -10.39 -4.67 -1.15
C VAL A 53 -9.11 -4.44 -0.33
N THR A 54 -9.01 -5.03 0.86
CA THR A 54 -7.79 -4.94 1.69
C THR A 54 -6.59 -5.59 1.03
N ALA A 55 -6.76 -6.79 0.46
CA ALA A 55 -5.67 -7.48 -0.24
C ALA A 55 -5.15 -6.65 -1.40
N SER A 56 -6.05 -6.06 -2.19
CA SER A 56 -5.68 -5.14 -3.26
C SER A 56 -4.99 -3.87 -2.75
N GLY A 57 -5.53 -3.24 -1.69
CA GLY A 57 -4.92 -2.06 -1.09
C GLY A 57 -3.50 -2.32 -0.57
N LEU A 58 -3.25 -3.49 0.03
CA LEU A 58 -1.92 -3.90 0.46
C LEU A 58 -0.96 -4.10 -0.72
N LEU A 59 -1.42 -4.75 -1.80
CA LEU A 59 -0.60 -4.89 -3.02
C LEU A 59 -0.29 -3.54 -3.66
N SER A 60 -1.26 -2.62 -3.67
CA SER A 60 -1.09 -1.25 -4.14
C SER A 60 0.00 -0.51 -3.35
N VAL A 61 -0.08 -0.55 -2.01
CA VAL A 61 0.96 0.03 -1.14
C VAL A 61 2.32 -0.66 -1.35
N ALA A 62 2.33 -1.99 -1.50
CA ALA A 62 3.57 -2.74 -1.73
C ALA A 62 4.28 -2.29 -3.02
N LEU A 63 3.54 -2.00 -4.09
CA LEU A 63 4.10 -1.50 -5.35
C LEU A 63 4.68 -0.09 -5.20
N ILE A 64 4.02 0.78 -4.44
CA ILE A 64 4.55 2.12 -4.11
C ILE A 64 5.87 2.01 -3.35
N VAL A 65 5.90 1.17 -2.31
CA VAL A 65 7.11 0.94 -1.50
C VAL A 65 8.22 0.30 -2.33
N LEU A 66 7.87 -0.66 -3.20
CA LEU A 66 8.80 -1.28 -4.14
C LEU A 66 9.49 -0.24 -5.01
N VAL A 67 8.72 0.64 -5.68
CA VAL A 67 9.29 1.64 -6.59
C VAL A 67 10.07 2.70 -5.81
N ALA A 68 9.60 3.10 -4.62
CA ALA A 68 10.35 4.02 -3.76
C ALA A 68 11.74 3.47 -3.38
N ILE A 69 11.82 2.18 -3.04
CA ILE A 69 13.10 1.52 -2.76
C ILE A 69 13.93 1.35 -4.03
N TYR A 70 13.30 0.98 -5.14
CA TYR A 70 13.98 0.75 -6.42
C TYR A 70 14.65 2.02 -6.97
N ASN A 71 13.99 3.18 -6.85
CA ASN A 71 14.51 4.47 -7.29
C ASN A 71 15.38 5.18 -6.22
N SER A 72 15.63 4.53 -5.08
CA SER A 72 16.42 5.14 -4.01
C SER A 72 17.92 5.21 -4.34
N PRO A 73 18.63 6.25 -3.87
CA PRO A 73 20.07 6.39 -4.04
C PRO A 73 20.88 5.15 -3.57
N ALA A 74 21.99 4.88 -4.25
CA ALA A 74 22.87 3.75 -3.94
C ALA A 74 23.50 3.82 -2.54
N LYS A 75 23.69 5.05 -2.01
CA LYS A 75 24.18 5.25 -0.64
C LYS A 75 23.06 4.93 0.35
N LEU A 76 23.24 3.87 1.13
CA LEU A 76 22.21 3.29 2.00
C LEU A 76 21.50 4.30 2.91
N SER A 77 22.22 5.21 3.54
CA SER A 77 21.61 6.23 4.42
C SER A 77 20.68 7.18 3.68
N GLU A 78 21.06 7.59 2.47
CA GLU A 78 20.24 8.47 1.62
C GLU A 78 19.09 7.68 1.00
N GLY A 79 19.35 6.43 0.61
CA GLY A 79 18.33 5.53 0.09
C GLY A 79 17.20 5.25 1.07
N ILE A 80 17.51 5.05 2.36
CA ILE A 80 16.47 4.86 3.40
C ILE A 80 15.60 6.11 3.56
N VAL A 81 16.22 7.28 3.65
CA VAL A 81 15.48 8.54 3.80
C VAL A 81 14.62 8.80 2.57
N SER A 82 15.16 8.58 1.36
CA SER A 82 14.44 8.69 0.10
C SER A 82 13.24 7.75 0.03
N ALA A 83 13.45 6.46 0.30
CA ALA A 83 12.39 5.45 0.31
C ALA A 83 11.28 5.78 1.32
N LEU A 84 11.64 6.26 2.51
CA LEU A 84 10.68 6.69 3.52
C LEU A 84 9.86 7.89 3.04
N VAL A 85 10.51 8.95 2.55
CA VAL A 85 9.82 10.18 2.13
C VAL A 85 8.91 9.91 0.94
N PHE A 86 9.44 9.34 -0.14
CA PHE A 86 8.65 9.08 -1.34
C PHE A 86 7.62 7.98 -1.14
N GLY A 87 7.95 6.94 -0.37
CA GLY A 87 7.00 5.89 -0.01
C GLY A 87 5.82 6.45 0.78
N LEU A 88 6.06 7.29 1.80
CA LEU A 88 5.00 7.93 2.57
C LEU A 88 4.14 8.87 1.73
N ILE A 89 4.76 9.71 0.90
CA ILE A 89 4.03 10.62 0.00
C ILE A 89 3.17 9.79 -0.97
N GLY A 90 3.74 8.76 -1.58
CA GLY A 90 3.01 7.86 -2.48
C GLY A 90 1.81 7.21 -1.79
N ILE A 91 1.99 6.68 -0.58
CA ILE A 91 0.89 6.11 0.21
C ILE A 91 -0.23 7.14 0.44
N ILE A 92 0.12 8.36 0.84
CA ILE A 92 -0.87 9.44 1.08
C ILE A 92 -1.62 9.78 -0.20
N VAL A 93 -0.90 10.00 -1.31
CA VAL A 93 -1.49 10.31 -2.61
C VAL A 93 -2.43 9.19 -3.06
N GLN A 94 -2.00 7.93 -2.90
CA GLN A 94 -2.81 6.78 -3.25
C GLN A 94 -4.11 6.69 -2.45
N VAL A 95 -4.05 6.94 -1.14
CA VAL A 95 -5.23 6.96 -0.28
C VAL A 95 -6.19 8.08 -0.69
N ILE A 96 -5.66 9.27 -0.99
CA ILE A 96 -6.49 10.38 -1.47
C ILE A 96 -7.14 10.01 -2.82
N ALA A 97 -6.38 9.43 -3.73
CA ALA A 97 -6.86 9.05 -5.06
C ALA A 97 -8.02 8.05 -4.98
N ILE A 98 -7.93 7.03 -4.12
CA ILE A 98 -9.01 6.06 -3.98
C ILE A 98 -10.26 6.66 -3.34
N ARG A 99 -10.11 7.56 -2.36
CA ARG A 99 -11.26 8.26 -1.76
C ARG A 99 -11.97 9.15 -2.78
N VAL A 100 -11.21 9.83 -3.64
CA VAL A 100 -11.77 10.61 -4.76
C VAL A 100 -12.49 9.69 -5.75
N PHE A 101 -11.90 8.54 -6.09
CA PHE A 101 -12.53 7.56 -6.97
C PHE A 101 -13.85 7.03 -6.41
N GLU A 102 -13.87 6.59 -5.15
CA GLU A 102 -15.08 6.08 -4.48
C GLU A 102 -16.18 7.14 -4.43
N PHE A 103 -15.81 8.39 -4.13
CA PHE A 103 -16.72 9.54 -4.15
C PHE A 103 -17.29 9.79 -5.55
N ALA A 104 -16.44 9.84 -6.58
CA ALA A 104 -16.86 10.06 -7.97
C ALA A 104 -17.80 8.95 -8.47
N MET A 105 -17.55 7.70 -8.06
CA MET A 105 -18.37 6.54 -8.41
C MET A 105 -19.62 6.39 -7.52
N ARG A 106 -19.81 7.25 -6.51
CA ARG A 106 -20.92 7.20 -5.53
C ARG A 106 -21.08 5.82 -4.88
N ILE A 107 -19.97 5.18 -4.54
CA ILE A 107 -19.97 3.85 -3.92
C ILE A 107 -20.12 4.01 -2.41
N ASP A 108 -21.12 3.36 -1.82
CA ASP A 108 -21.20 3.18 -0.38
C ASP A 108 -20.19 2.11 0.06
N ILE A 109 -18.97 2.56 0.32
CA ILE A 109 -17.86 1.66 0.66
C ILE A 109 -18.10 0.96 1.99
N GLY A 110 -18.72 1.62 2.97
CA GLY A 110 -18.97 1.03 4.28
C GLY A 110 -19.95 -0.14 4.19
N ALA A 111 -21.06 0.05 3.48
CA ALA A 111 -22.02 -1.03 3.23
C ALA A 111 -21.41 -2.16 2.40
N LEU A 112 -20.61 -1.82 1.38
CA LEU A 112 -19.94 -2.80 0.53
C LEU A 112 -19.01 -3.72 1.34
N LEU A 113 -18.18 -3.13 2.20
CA LEU A 113 -17.20 -3.86 3.00
C LEU A 113 -17.86 -4.67 4.12
N ALA A 114 -18.94 -4.18 4.70
CA ALA A 114 -19.67 -4.86 5.76
C ALA A 114 -20.57 -6.01 5.27
N ALA A 115 -20.84 -6.10 3.96
CA ALA A 115 -21.72 -7.12 3.41
C ALA A 115 -21.19 -8.56 3.65
N GLU A 116 -22.08 -9.46 4.06
CA GLU A 116 -21.76 -10.88 4.30
C GLU A 116 -21.52 -11.65 3.02
N LYS A 117 -22.16 -11.21 1.92
CA LYS A 117 -22.04 -11.83 0.61
C LYS A 117 -21.09 -11.03 -0.27
N PHE A 118 -20.35 -11.75 -1.10
CA PHE A 118 -19.49 -11.15 -2.09
C PHE A 118 -20.31 -10.30 -3.08
N SER A 119 -19.80 -9.11 -3.38
CA SER A 119 -20.37 -8.18 -4.35
C SER A 119 -19.36 -7.97 -5.48
N PRO A 120 -19.76 -8.11 -6.75
CA PRO A 120 -18.89 -7.82 -7.90
C PRO A 120 -18.32 -6.39 -7.88
N VAL A 121 -19.01 -5.44 -7.23
CA VAL A 121 -18.52 -4.06 -7.06
C VAL A 121 -17.17 -4.03 -6.32
N SER A 122 -16.94 -4.97 -5.40
CA SER A 122 -15.65 -5.08 -4.68
C SER A 122 -14.48 -5.37 -5.61
N VAL A 123 -14.70 -6.09 -6.72
CA VAL A 123 -13.66 -6.35 -7.74
C VAL A 123 -13.26 -5.05 -8.44
N VAL A 124 -14.23 -4.19 -8.75
CA VAL A 124 -13.97 -2.88 -9.38
C VAL A 124 -13.18 -1.98 -8.43
N VAL A 125 -13.58 -1.94 -7.15
CA VAL A 125 -12.87 -1.17 -6.12
C VAL A 125 -11.46 -1.72 -5.87
N ALA A 126 -11.30 -3.05 -5.86
CA ALA A 126 -10.00 -3.70 -5.78
C ALA A 126 -9.14 -3.35 -7.00
N ALA A 127 -9.66 -3.43 -8.22
CA ALA A 127 -8.91 -3.04 -9.41
C ALA A 127 -8.50 -1.56 -9.38
N ALA A 128 -9.38 -0.67 -8.89
CA ALA A 128 -9.08 0.74 -8.73
C ALA A 128 -7.91 1.00 -7.76
N HIS A 129 -7.85 0.29 -6.63
CA HIS A 129 -6.69 0.39 -5.72
C HIS A 129 -5.38 0.01 -6.43
N LEU A 130 -5.35 -1.11 -7.17
CA LEU A 130 -4.15 -1.50 -7.91
C LEU A 130 -3.78 -0.49 -8.99
N ALA A 131 -4.75 -0.06 -9.80
CA ALA A 131 -4.52 0.85 -10.91
C ALA A 131 -3.98 2.20 -10.42
N LEU A 132 -4.63 2.80 -9.42
CA LEU A 132 -4.18 4.06 -8.84
C LEU A 132 -2.81 3.90 -8.17
N GLY A 133 -2.59 2.79 -7.47
CA GLY A 133 -1.31 2.52 -6.80
C GLY A 133 -0.16 2.40 -7.78
N LEU A 134 -0.38 1.74 -8.92
CA LEU A 134 0.59 1.65 -10.00
C LEU A 134 0.92 3.02 -10.59
N VAL A 135 -0.09 3.85 -10.85
CA VAL A 135 0.12 5.21 -11.36
C VAL A 135 0.98 6.02 -10.38
N VAL A 136 0.65 5.96 -9.10
CA VAL A 136 1.40 6.66 -8.05
C VAL A 136 2.81 6.10 -7.90
N ALA A 137 2.96 4.77 -7.92
CA ALA A 137 4.26 4.12 -7.80
C ALA A 137 5.20 4.55 -8.94
N VAL A 138 4.73 4.51 -10.19
CA VAL A 138 5.53 4.90 -11.37
C VAL A 138 5.87 6.40 -11.37
N ALA A 139 5.06 7.23 -10.71
CA ALA A 139 5.33 8.67 -10.56
C ALA A 139 6.44 8.98 -9.55
N ILE A 140 6.90 8.01 -8.75
CA ILE A 140 8.03 8.20 -7.84
C ILE A 140 9.32 8.20 -8.65
N SER A 141 10.10 9.27 -8.53
CA SER A 141 11.36 9.49 -9.28
C SER A 141 12.41 10.17 -8.44
#